data_AF-A0A0G0YXP5-F1
#
_entry.id   AF-A0A0G0YXP5-F1
#
_cell.length_a   1.000
_cell.length_b   1.000
_cell.length_c   1.000
_cell.angle_alpha   90.00
_cell.angle_beta   90.00
_cell.angle_gamma   90.00
#
_symmetry.space_group_name_H-M   'P 1'
#
loop_
_entity.id
_entity.type
_entity.pdbx_description
1 polymer ?
#
loop_
_entity_poly.entity_id
_entity_poly.type
_entity_poly.pdbx_seq_one_letter_code
_entity_poly.pdbx_strand_id
1 'polypeptide(L)'
;MMWLAGAMSLVIGLLSVLVHNVWSDDWRLLITFLGWMALIKGIIRLMWPDSVAKMALTMGQKKTLINTCLIVGFLIGLYLMYQGFWA
;
A
#
# COMPACT_ATOMS: atom_id res chain seq x y z
N MET A 1 -16.39 10.43 2.02
CA MET A 1 -15.17 9.91 2.71
C MET A 1 -14.12 9.27 1.78
N MET A 2 -14.46 8.81 0.56
CA MET A 2 -13.47 8.19 -0.35
C MET A 2 -12.43 9.16 -0.93
N TRP A 3 -12.80 10.42 -1.18
CA TRP A 3 -11.88 11.45 -1.69
C TRP A 3 -10.72 11.73 -0.74
N LEU A 4 -11.01 11.95 0.55
CA LEU A 4 -9.98 12.18 1.57
C LEU A 4 -9.05 10.96 1.70
N ALA A 5 -9.62 9.74 1.74
CA ALA A 5 -8.83 8.52 1.79
C ALA A 5 -7.97 8.31 0.53
N GLY A 6 -8.43 8.78 -0.64
CA GLY A 6 -7.64 8.83 -1.88
C GLY A 6 -6.49 9.81 -1.80
N ALA A 7 -6.77 11.06 -1.41
CA ALA A 7 -5.78 12.11 -1.25
C ALA A 7 -4.68 11.72 -0.25
N MET A 8 -5.05 11.20 0.91
CA MET A 8 -4.08 10.73 1.91
C MET A 8 -3.22 9.59 1.37
N SER A 9 -3.83 8.58 0.72
CA SER A 9 -3.06 7.47 0.14
C SER A 9 -2.10 7.93 -0.97
N LEU A 10 -2.50 8.92 -1.76
CA LEU A 10 -1.64 9.50 -2.80
C LEU A 10 -0.46 10.24 -2.18
N VAL A 11 -0.71 11.12 -1.20
CA VAL A 11 0.34 11.89 -0.52
C VAL A 11 1.33 10.95 0.18
N ILE A 12 0.83 9.96 0.93
CA ILE A 12 1.69 8.99 1.63
C ILE A 12 2.51 8.16 0.63
N GLY A 13 1.89 7.69 -0.46
CA GLY A 13 2.61 6.97 -1.52
C GLY A 13 3.68 7.83 -2.19
N LEU A 14 3.37 9.10 -2.46
CA LEU A 14 4.29 10.05 -3.06
C LEU A 14 5.47 10.35 -2.15
N LEU A 15 5.23 10.60 -0.85
CA LEU A 15 6.28 10.81 0.14
C LEU A 15 7.16 9.56 0.28
N SER A 16 6.57 8.38 0.29
CA SER A 16 7.32 7.12 0.36
C SER A 16 8.24 6.93 -0.83
N VAL A 17 7.76 7.21 -2.06
CA VAL A 17 8.61 7.21 -3.26
C VAL A 17 9.70 8.27 -3.12
N LEU A 18 9.38 9.52 -2.80
CA LEU A 18 10.40 10.58 -2.72
C LEU A 18 11.51 10.30 -1.70
N VAL A 19 11.19 9.69 -0.56
CA VAL A 19 12.17 9.43 0.52
C VAL A 19 12.93 8.11 0.31
N HIS A 20 12.28 7.09 -0.28
CA HIS A 20 12.81 5.73 -0.34
C HIS A 20 12.85 5.13 -1.76
N ASN A 21 12.98 5.95 -2.82
CA ASN A 21 13.13 5.45 -4.20
C ASN A 21 14.55 4.92 -4.45
N VAL A 22 14.85 3.75 -3.88
CA VAL A 22 16.13 3.07 -4.02
C VAL A 22 15.89 1.71 -4.66
N TRP A 23 16.24 1.59 -5.93
CA TRP A 23 16.22 0.31 -6.65
C TRP A 23 17.53 -0.43 -6.44
N SER A 24 17.78 -0.87 -5.20
CA SER A 24 18.88 -1.79 -4.87
C SER A 24 18.34 -3.20 -4.68
N ASP A 25 19.16 -4.23 -4.87
CA ASP A 25 18.77 -5.64 -4.69
C ASP A 25 18.65 -6.06 -3.20
N ASP A 26 18.33 -5.11 -2.31
CA ASP A 26 18.19 -5.32 -0.87
C ASP A 26 16.72 -5.19 -0.42
N TRP A 27 16.50 -5.30 0.90
CA TRP A 27 15.18 -5.10 1.53
C TRP A 27 14.53 -3.73 1.23
N ARG A 28 15.31 -2.73 0.82
CA ARG A 28 14.83 -1.40 0.42
C ARG A 28 13.95 -1.44 -0.84
N LEU A 29 14.18 -2.41 -1.73
CA LEU A 29 13.35 -2.63 -2.92
C LEU A 29 11.88 -2.85 -2.55
N LEU A 30 11.64 -3.65 -1.50
CA LEU A 30 10.31 -3.92 -0.96
C LEU A 30 9.61 -2.62 -0.53
N ILE A 31 10.33 -1.69 0.11
CA ILE A 31 9.78 -0.39 0.49
C ILE A 31 9.43 0.43 -0.75
N THR A 32 10.32 0.48 -1.74
CA THR A 32 10.08 1.19 -2.99
C THR A 32 8.84 0.65 -3.71
N PHE A 33 8.68 -0.68 -3.79
CA PHE A 33 7.48 -1.31 -4.34
C PHE A 33 6.21 -0.95 -3.56
N LEU A 34 6.24 -1.00 -2.22
CA LEU A 34 5.10 -0.61 -1.38
C LEU A 34 4.72 0.87 -1.60
N GLY A 35 5.71 1.75 -1.72
CA GLY A 35 5.51 3.18 -2.00
C GLY A 35 4.81 3.41 -3.35
N TRP A 36 5.31 2.78 -4.42
CA TRP A 36 4.69 2.87 -5.75
C TRP A 36 3.28 2.27 -5.79
N MET A 37 3.04 1.12 -5.13
CA MET A 37 1.71 0.55 -5.03
C MET A 37 0.72 1.48 -4.30
N ALA A 38 1.17 2.12 -3.22
CA ALA A 38 0.35 3.11 -2.50
C ALA A 38 0.03 4.33 -3.36
N LEU A 39 1.02 4.85 -4.10
CA LEU A 39 0.85 5.97 -5.03
C LEU A 39 -0.19 5.63 -6.11
N ILE A 40 -0.01 4.51 -6.82
CA ILE A 40 -0.90 4.07 -7.90
C ILE A 40 -2.32 3.86 -7.36
N LYS A 41 -2.47 3.21 -6.19
CA LYS A 41 -3.77 3.02 -5.56
C LYS A 41 -4.45 4.35 -5.21
N GLY A 42 -3.68 5.34 -4.75
CA GLY A 42 -4.18 6.68 -4.46
C GLY A 42 -4.67 7.41 -5.70
N ILE A 43 -3.91 7.35 -6.80
CA ILE A 43 -4.30 7.91 -8.11
C ILE A 43 -5.59 7.26 -8.59
N ILE A 44 -5.66 5.93 -8.62
CA ILE A 44 -6.85 5.20 -9.09
C ILE A 44 -8.09 5.57 -8.25
N ARG A 45 -7.93 5.71 -6.93
CA ARG A 45 -9.04 6.07 -6.03
C ARG A 45 -9.56 7.49 -6.26
N LEU A 46 -8.71 8.43 -6.68
CA LEU A 46 -9.11 9.79 -7.01
C LEU A 46 -9.72 9.90 -8.41
N MET A 47 -9.19 9.14 -9.38
CA MET A 47 -9.66 9.16 -10.76
C MET A 47 -10.98 8.38 -10.96
N TRP A 48 -11.17 7.26 -10.23
CA TRP A 48 -12.34 6.39 -10.36
C TRP A 48 -12.95 6.01 -9.01
N PRO A 49 -13.47 6.98 -8.24
CA PRO A 49 -14.01 6.74 -6.90
C PRO A 49 -15.16 5.73 -6.88
N ASP A 50 -16.07 5.77 -7.87
CA ASP A 50 -17.23 4.88 -7.93
C ASP A 50 -16.84 3.43 -8.23
N SER A 51 -15.89 3.21 -9.14
CA SER A 51 -15.36 1.89 -9.46
C SER A 51 -14.65 1.27 -8.25
N VAL A 52 -13.86 2.08 -7.54
CA VAL A 52 -13.18 1.66 -6.31
C VAL A 52 -14.18 1.37 -5.19
N ALA A 53 -15.29 2.10 -5.10
CA ALA A 53 -16.35 1.81 -4.14
C ALA A 53 -17.00 0.45 -4.36
N LYS A 54 -17.36 0.14 -5.62
CA LYS A 54 -17.94 -1.16 -5.99
C LYS A 54 -16.96 -2.31 -5.74
N MET A 55 -15.68 -2.10 -6.07
CA MET A 55 -14.62 -3.07 -5.79
C MET A 55 -14.44 -3.30 -4.28
N ALA A 56 -14.47 -2.25 -3.48
CA ALA A 56 -14.36 -2.35 -2.02
C ALA A 56 -15.52 -3.14 -1.41
N LEU A 57 -16.75 -2.98 -1.92
CA LEU A 57 -17.91 -3.76 -1.47
C LEU A 57 -17.77 -5.26 -1.80
N THR A 58 -17.35 -5.58 -3.02
CA THR A 58 -17.18 -6.98 -3.47
C THR A 58 -16.01 -7.68 -2.80
N MET A 59 -14.91 -6.97 -2.54
CA MET A 59 -13.77 -7.50 -1.77
C MET A 59 -14.09 -7.59 -0.28
N GLY A 60 -14.85 -6.63 0.26
CA GLY A 60 -15.27 -6.57 1.67
C GLY A 60 -16.07 -7.80 2.13
N GLN A 61 -16.78 -8.44 1.22
CA GLN A 61 -17.58 -9.65 1.50
C GLN A 61 -16.74 -10.93 1.54
N LYS A 62 -15.53 -10.93 0.97
CA LYS A 62 -14.65 -12.11 0.90
C LYS A 62 -13.74 -12.16 2.13
N LYS A 63 -14.27 -12.66 3.25
CA LYS A 63 -13.54 -12.75 4.53
C LYS A 63 -12.16 -13.43 4.41
N THR A 64 -12.06 -14.51 3.64
CA THR A 64 -10.78 -15.22 3.42
C THR A 64 -9.73 -14.33 2.75
N LEU A 65 -10.13 -13.55 1.73
CA LEU A 65 -9.24 -12.64 1.03
C LEU A 65 -8.70 -11.56 1.98
N ILE A 66 -9.57 -10.94 2.77
CA ILE A 66 -9.20 -9.90 3.73
C ILE A 66 -8.22 -10.47 4.76
N ASN A 67 -8.52 -11.65 5.31
CA ASN A 67 -7.67 -12.27 6.32
C ASN A 67 -6.28 -12.61 5.76
N THR A 68 -6.20 -13.16 4.54
CA THR A 68 -4.93 -13.42 3.87
C THR A 68 -4.14 -12.14 3.64
N CYS A 69 -4.77 -11.06 3.15
CA CYS A 69 -4.10 -9.77 2.98
C CYS A 69 -3.56 -9.20 4.29
N LEU A 70 -4.31 -9.34 5.40
CA LEU A 70 -3.88 -8.89 6.72
C LEU A 70 -2.67 -9.67 7.23
N ILE A 71 -2.71 -11.01 7.12
CA ILE A 71 -1.59 -11.87 7.54
C ILE A 71 -0.34 -11.58 6.71
N VAL A 72 -0.48 -11.51 5.38
CA VAL A 72 0.65 -11.20 4.49
C VAL A 72 1.22 -9.82 4.80
N GLY A 73 0.37 -8.80 4.95
CA GLY A 73 0.80 -7.46 5.31
C GLY A 73 1.51 -7.40 6.66
N PHE A 74 1.04 -8.15 7.64
CA PHE A 74 1.66 -8.25 8.97
C PHE A 74 3.05 -8.90 8.91
N LEU A 75 3.19 -10.00 8.16
CA LEU A 75 4.48 -10.67 7.98
C LEU A 75 5.51 -9.79 7.26
N ILE A 76 5.09 -9.07 6.21
CA ILE A 76 5.94 -8.09 5.52
C ILE A 76 6.36 -6.98 6.49
N GLY A 77 5.43 -6.47 7.31
CA GLY A 77 5.72 -5.45 8.31
C GLY A 77 6.74 -5.91 9.35
N LEU A 78 6.60 -7.12 9.88
CA LEU A 78 7.56 -7.71 10.82
C LEU A 78 8.95 -7.87 10.20
N TYR A 79 9.01 -8.36 8.95
CA TYR A 79 10.28 -8.50 8.23
C TYR A 79 10.97 -7.15 8.04
N LEU A 80 10.24 -6.13 7.58
CA LEU A 80 10.80 -4.79 7.38
C LEU A 80 11.22 -4.14 8.70
N MET A 81 10.49 -4.38 9.79
CA MET A 81 10.87 -3.89 11.12
C MET A 81 12.18 -4.53 11.58
N TYR A 82 12.34 -5.85 11.40
CA TYR A 82 13.59 -6.53 11.75
C TYR A 82 14.78 -5.95 10.96
N GLN A 83 14.64 -5.81 9.64
CA GLN A 83 15.69 -5.23 8.80
C GLN A 83 15.98 -3.76 9.15
N GLY A 84 14.96 -2.95 9.45
CA GLY A 84 15.14 -1.53 9.77
C GLY A 84 15.84 -1.26 11.11
N PHE A 85 15.72 -2.16 12.09
CA PHE A 85 16.32 -2.00 13.42
C PHE A 85 17.66 -2.72 13.60
N TRP A 86 17.86 -3.86 12.92
CA TRP A 86 18.97 -4.78 13.19
C TRP A 86 19.90 -5.02 12.00
N ALA A 87 19.62 -4.48 10.80
CA ALA A 87 20.50 -4.59 9.64
C ALA A 87 21.48 -3.42 9.51
#